data_AF-A0A3M8AIW5-F1
#
_entry.id   AF-A0A3M8AIW5-F1
#
_cell.length_a   1.000
_cell.length_b   1.000
_cell.length_c   1.000
_cell.angle_alpha   90.00
_cell.angle_beta   90.00
_cell.angle_gamma   90.00
#
_symmetry.space_group_name_H-M   'P 1'
#
loop_
_entity.id
_entity.type
_entity.pdbx_description
1 polymer ?
#
loop_
_entity_poly.entity_id
_entity_poly.type
_entity_poly.pdbx_seq_one_letter_code
_entity_poly.pdbx_strand_id
1 'polypeptide(L)'
;MLRSGPGLDRAPEAALPRFRPRPSASAGAFVGALVRNACRTLILAGVLVACVRLFVVHFHDPAGHSPALAEGPAWLIPVVAVAVALLALLVAVTPIVGPIFGVLDAALRVRAGLNGLAWGVIVMLAVQFTGDAFNAIPGGHEVVGLVLGSAMAVVTSHTHRRSVANDTYRTFNLMAMLLASGSLASMSLTPTGHWWAHNFSTLGTSDDVAAMCFNGAVVLSGGGIALMSGALTRALTASRFAVRRQGLVGMRVLISLIGVSLMGVGLVPIDGATGLHDSFASTAGASFGALVVGARWFARRMPRTLVVVSDVFLVFLATAWVAYALLSLVNLTLFEIVAFTLVFVWLITLVVTTHRGAEQAALAAAERGAVPAGSRVPAPPFTLATVRAFALSARDRGISTVMARSPRVEVEPPGLNLVSLGRT
;
A
#
# COMPACT_ATOMS: atom_id res chain seq x y z
N MET A 1 -66.75 32.35 45.50
CA MET A 1 -65.62 33.29 45.30
C MET A 1 -64.67 32.71 44.27
N LEU A 2 -64.44 33.48 43.21
CA LEU A 2 -63.33 33.48 42.23
C LEU A 2 -63.15 32.30 41.26
N ARG A 3 -63.30 32.68 39.97
CA ARG A 3 -63.16 31.92 38.74
C ARG A 3 -61.71 31.51 38.46
N SER A 4 -61.57 30.30 37.93
CA SER A 4 -60.45 29.73 37.19
C SER A 4 -60.07 30.57 35.95
N GLY A 5 -58.80 30.97 35.84
CA GLY A 5 -58.16 31.43 34.60
C GLY A 5 -57.45 30.27 33.90
N PRO A 6 -57.37 30.24 32.56
CA PRO A 6 -56.72 29.15 31.83
C PRO A 6 -55.19 29.31 31.91
N GLY A 7 -54.51 28.25 32.35
CA GLY A 7 -53.06 28.15 32.32
C GLY A 7 -52.55 28.14 30.88
N LEU A 8 -51.63 29.04 30.59
CA LEU A 8 -50.85 29.03 29.35
C LEU A 8 -49.95 27.78 29.33
N ASP A 9 -50.31 26.81 28.51
CA ASP A 9 -49.42 25.71 28.13
C ASP A 9 -48.14 26.28 27.51
N ARG A 10 -47.01 26.15 28.22
CA ARG A 10 -45.69 26.39 27.63
C ARG A 10 -45.39 25.26 26.66
N ALA A 11 -45.34 25.58 25.37
CA ALA A 11 -44.84 24.69 24.33
C ALA A 11 -43.41 24.21 24.67
N PRO A 12 -43.05 22.94 24.37
CA PRO A 12 -41.70 22.45 24.59
C PRO A 12 -40.72 23.21 23.68
N GLU A 13 -39.78 23.89 24.32
CA GLU A 13 -38.69 24.62 23.67
C GLU A 13 -37.87 23.63 22.81
N ALA A 14 -38.00 23.76 21.49
CA ALA A 14 -37.28 22.93 20.54
C ALA A 14 -35.77 23.22 20.68
N ALA A 15 -35.06 22.29 21.32
CA ALA A 15 -33.61 22.36 21.49
C ALA A 15 -32.93 22.46 20.11
N LEU A 16 -32.41 23.65 19.80
CA LEU A 16 -31.61 23.88 18.60
C LEU A 16 -30.45 22.88 18.54
N PRO A 17 -30.17 22.27 17.37
CA PRO A 17 -29.06 21.33 17.23
C PRO A 17 -27.75 22.05 17.54
N ARG A 18 -27.12 21.67 18.66
CA ARG A 18 -25.79 22.16 19.03
C ARG A 18 -24.81 21.85 17.89
N PHE A 19 -24.38 22.89 17.19
CA PHE A 19 -23.35 22.80 16.17
C PHE A 19 -22.05 22.34 16.85
N ARG A 20 -21.71 21.05 16.75
CA ARG A 20 -20.40 20.55 17.15
C ARG A 20 -19.41 20.97 16.06
N PRO A 21 -18.44 21.85 16.32
CA PRO A 21 -17.40 22.15 15.36
C PRO A 21 -16.69 20.84 14.96
N ARG A 22 -16.46 20.66 13.65
CA ARG A 22 -15.66 19.53 13.16
C ARG A 22 -14.31 19.56 13.86
N PRO A 23 -13.80 18.43 14.39
CA PRO A 23 -12.48 18.41 15.00
C PRO A 23 -11.46 18.90 13.96
N SER A 24 -10.68 19.92 14.33
CA SER A 24 -9.50 20.32 13.57
C SER A 24 -8.64 19.08 13.32
N ALA A 25 -8.14 18.90 12.10
CA ALA A 25 -7.25 17.79 11.80
C ALA A 25 -6.10 17.81 12.83
N SER A 26 -6.00 16.76 13.64
CA SER A 26 -4.99 16.72 14.69
C SER A 26 -3.60 16.82 14.06
N ALA A 27 -2.63 17.42 14.77
CA ALA A 27 -1.25 17.54 14.29
C ALA A 27 -0.68 16.18 13.81
N GLY A 28 -1.09 15.06 14.44
CA GLY A 28 -0.72 13.71 14.01
C GLY A 28 -1.29 13.29 12.65
N ALA A 29 -2.48 13.74 12.26
CA ALA A 29 -3.04 13.47 10.94
C ALA A 29 -2.25 14.19 9.83
N PHE A 30 -1.83 15.43 10.10
CA PHE A 30 -0.99 16.21 9.19
C PHE A 30 0.40 15.56 9.01
N VAL A 31 1.08 15.24 10.12
CA VAL A 31 2.40 14.57 10.09
C VAL A 31 2.31 13.24 9.36
N GLY A 32 1.28 12.43 9.61
CA GLY A 32 1.08 11.17 8.89
C GLY A 32 0.84 11.35 7.38
N ALA A 33 0.17 12.43 6.97
CA ALA A 33 0.01 12.76 5.55
C ALA A 33 1.33 13.20 4.90
N LEU A 34 2.12 14.01 5.60
CA LEU A 34 3.43 14.46 5.16
C LEU A 34 4.39 13.29 4.97
N VAL A 35 4.52 12.41 5.96
CA VAL A 35 5.38 11.21 5.90
C VAL A 35 4.97 10.33 4.73
N ARG A 36 3.67 10.08 4.56
CA ARG A 36 3.19 9.30 3.41
C ARG A 36 3.62 9.96 2.12
N ASN A 37 3.33 11.25 1.92
CA ASN A 37 3.70 12.01 0.71
C ASN A 37 5.20 11.99 0.43
N ALA A 38 6.06 12.15 1.44
CA ALA A 38 7.50 12.04 1.30
C ALA A 38 7.90 10.65 0.76
N CYS A 39 7.35 9.57 1.34
CA CYS A 39 7.60 8.21 0.86
C CYS A 39 7.18 8.05 -0.60
N ARG A 40 6.05 8.65 -1.01
CA ARG A 40 5.55 8.62 -2.40
C ARG A 40 6.58 9.18 -3.36
N THR A 41 7.08 10.37 -3.05
CA THR A 41 8.03 11.08 -3.88
C THR A 41 9.34 10.32 -3.97
N LEU A 42 9.83 9.78 -2.85
CA LEU A 42 11.07 8.99 -2.81
C LEU A 42 10.94 7.68 -3.59
N ILE A 43 9.82 6.98 -3.49
CA ILE A 43 9.52 5.77 -4.27
C ILE A 43 9.54 6.09 -5.77
N LEU A 44 8.81 7.14 -6.18
CA LEU A 44 8.76 7.57 -7.58
C LEU A 44 10.14 7.95 -8.11
N ALA A 45 10.91 8.70 -7.33
CA ALA A 45 12.28 9.09 -7.69
C ALA A 45 13.19 7.87 -7.82
N GLY A 46 13.16 6.93 -6.87
CA GLY A 46 14.01 5.75 -6.89
C GLY A 46 13.73 4.83 -8.08
N VAL A 47 12.46 4.55 -8.36
CA VAL A 47 12.07 3.75 -9.53
C VAL A 47 12.40 4.49 -10.84
N LEU A 48 12.19 5.81 -10.90
CA LEU A 48 12.55 6.61 -12.07
C LEU A 48 14.06 6.53 -12.34
N VAL A 49 14.90 6.71 -11.32
CA VAL A 49 16.37 6.59 -11.45
C VAL A 49 16.75 5.21 -11.98
N ALA A 50 16.18 4.14 -11.41
CA ALA A 50 16.43 2.77 -11.86
C ALA A 50 16.05 2.56 -13.34
N CYS A 51 14.87 3.03 -13.75
CA CYS A 51 14.40 2.91 -15.12
C CYS A 51 15.26 3.73 -16.10
N VAL A 52 15.62 4.97 -15.75
CA VAL A 52 16.48 5.83 -16.57
C VAL A 52 17.87 5.20 -16.72
N ARG A 53 18.42 4.63 -15.65
CA ARG A 53 19.72 3.95 -15.70
C ARG A 53 19.70 2.73 -16.63
N LEU A 54 18.67 1.90 -16.55
CA LEU A 54 18.50 0.78 -17.50
C LEU A 54 18.40 1.28 -18.95
N PHE A 55 17.64 2.35 -19.17
CA PHE A 55 17.52 2.96 -20.49
C PHE A 55 18.86 3.48 -21.01
N VAL A 56 19.62 4.22 -20.19
CA VAL A 56 20.94 4.76 -20.58
C VAL A 56 21.93 3.64 -20.89
N VAL A 57 22.00 2.59 -20.07
CA VAL A 57 22.90 1.45 -20.29
C VAL A 57 22.57 0.74 -21.61
N HIS A 58 21.28 0.51 -21.89
CA HIS A 58 20.86 -0.14 -23.13
C HIS A 58 21.18 0.68 -24.39
N PHE A 59 21.26 2.00 -24.29
CA PHE A 59 21.57 2.90 -25.41
C PHE A 59 23.06 3.25 -25.56
N HIS A 60 23.87 3.09 -24.51
CA HIS A 60 25.32 3.38 -24.56
C HIS A 60 26.19 2.17 -24.91
N ASP A 61 25.63 0.96 -25.00
CA ASP A 61 26.37 -0.24 -25.40
C ASP A 61 25.94 -0.76 -26.80
N PRO A 62 26.46 -0.17 -27.90
CA PRO A 62 26.10 -0.57 -29.27
C PRO A 62 26.69 -1.92 -29.71
N ALA A 63 27.45 -2.64 -28.87
CA ALA A 63 28.28 -3.76 -29.29
C ALA A 63 27.75 -5.18 -28.92
N GLY A 64 26.60 -5.30 -28.25
CA GLY A 64 26.15 -6.59 -27.68
C GLY A 64 24.74 -7.04 -28.07
N HIS A 65 24.56 -7.46 -29.32
CA HIS A 65 23.44 -8.31 -29.82
C HIS A 65 22.00 -7.74 -29.84
N SER A 66 21.66 -7.02 -30.91
CA SER A 66 20.67 -7.44 -31.94
C SER A 66 20.24 -6.20 -32.74
N PRO A 67 20.63 -6.05 -34.02
CA PRO A 67 20.29 -4.86 -34.84
C PRO A 67 18.77 -4.69 -35.08
N ALA A 68 17.95 -5.66 -34.70
CA ALA A 68 16.49 -5.60 -34.80
C ALA A 68 15.82 -4.60 -33.82
N LEU A 69 16.45 -4.26 -32.70
CA LEU A 69 15.92 -3.24 -31.76
C LEU A 69 16.40 -1.82 -32.07
N ALA A 70 17.51 -1.68 -32.81
CA ALA A 70 18.13 -0.40 -33.13
C ALA A 70 17.51 0.30 -34.36
N GLU A 71 16.94 -0.46 -35.30
CA GLU A 71 16.45 0.09 -36.58
C GLU A 71 14.91 0.14 -36.73
N GLY A 72 14.14 0.11 -35.64
CA GLY A 72 12.67 0.22 -35.69
C GLY A 72 12.05 0.85 -34.42
N PRO A 73 10.72 1.00 -34.36
CA PRO A 73 10.01 1.55 -33.19
C PRO A 73 10.09 0.65 -31.94
N ALA A 74 10.87 -0.43 -31.96
CA ALA A 74 10.98 -1.40 -30.88
C ALA A 74 11.58 -0.80 -29.59
N TRP A 75 12.38 0.26 -29.68
CA TRP A 75 12.85 1.02 -28.52
C TRP A 75 11.71 1.73 -27.76
N LEU A 76 10.56 1.96 -28.39
CA LEU A 76 9.39 2.55 -27.74
C LEU A 76 8.75 1.59 -26.73
N ILE A 77 8.90 0.28 -26.91
CA ILE A 77 8.28 -0.74 -26.04
C ILE A 77 8.78 -0.62 -24.58
N PRO A 78 10.11 -0.64 -24.30
CA PRO A 78 10.59 -0.46 -22.93
C PRO A 78 10.30 0.94 -22.38
N VAL A 79 10.34 1.99 -23.21
CA VAL A 79 10.01 3.37 -22.79
C VAL A 79 8.55 3.50 -22.36
N VAL A 80 7.64 2.95 -23.15
CA VAL A 80 6.20 2.94 -22.84
C VAL A 80 5.94 2.08 -21.61
N ALA A 81 6.60 0.93 -21.47
CA ALA A 81 6.48 0.09 -20.27
C ALA A 81 6.93 0.83 -19.01
N VAL A 82 8.06 1.52 -19.05
CA VAL A 82 8.56 2.38 -17.97
C VAL A 82 7.60 3.53 -17.68
N ALA A 83 7.11 4.23 -18.71
CA ALA A 83 6.20 5.35 -18.54
C ALA A 83 4.85 4.90 -17.94
N VAL A 84 4.32 3.76 -18.38
CA VAL A 84 3.10 3.15 -17.83
C VAL A 84 3.33 2.68 -16.40
N ALA A 85 4.49 2.11 -16.10
CA ALA A 85 4.86 1.72 -14.74
C ALA A 85 4.98 2.91 -13.79
N LEU A 86 5.61 4.00 -14.23
CA LEU A 86 5.74 5.24 -13.46
C LEU A 86 4.40 5.93 -13.28
N LEU A 87 3.54 5.95 -14.29
CA LEU A 87 2.18 6.47 -14.20
C LEU A 87 1.33 5.62 -13.25
N ALA A 88 1.46 4.29 -13.32
CA ALA A 88 0.80 3.37 -12.41
C ALA A 88 1.29 3.54 -10.98
N LEU A 89 2.59 3.74 -10.78
CA LEU A 89 3.17 4.04 -9.48
C LEU A 89 2.65 5.37 -8.94
N LEU A 90 2.61 6.43 -9.76
CA LEU A 90 2.09 7.74 -9.39
C LEU A 90 0.64 7.64 -8.92
N VAL A 91 -0.21 6.93 -9.67
CA VAL A 91 -1.63 6.77 -9.33
C VAL A 91 -1.85 5.81 -8.17
N ALA A 92 -1.12 4.69 -8.09
CA ALA A 92 -1.18 3.75 -6.96
C ALA A 92 -0.84 4.44 -5.63
N VAL A 93 0.03 5.43 -5.71
CA VAL A 93 0.60 6.07 -4.56
C VAL A 93 -0.20 7.32 -4.15
N THR A 94 -0.84 8.09 -5.04
CA THR A 94 -1.66 9.29 -4.70
C THR A 94 -2.85 9.02 -3.75
N PRO A 95 -3.25 9.96 -2.86
CA PRO A 95 -4.41 9.79 -1.98
C PRO A 95 -5.75 9.89 -2.74
N ILE A 96 -6.79 9.19 -2.26
CA ILE A 96 -8.15 9.30 -2.80
C ILE A 96 -8.74 10.64 -2.35
N VAL A 97 -9.03 11.54 -3.30
CA VAL A 97 -9.77 12.78 -3.03
C VAL A 97 -11.21 12.61 -3.52
N GLY A 98 -12.13 12.36 -2.60
CA GLY A 98 -13.59 12.48 -2.77
C GLY A 98 -14.30 11.37 -3.58
N PRO A 99 -15.57 11.03 -3.25
CA PRO A 99 -16.37 10.11 -4.05
C PRO A 99 -17.15 10.87 -5.14
N ILE A 100 -17.09 10.37 -6.38
CA ILE A 100 -18.21 10.49 -7.33
C ILE A 100 -18.91 9.13 -7.31
N PHE A 101 -20.16 9.11 -6.85
CA PHE A 101 -20.96 7.90 -6.65
C PHE A 101 -21.04 7.06 -7.94
N GLY A 102 -20.87 5.74 -7.82
CA GLY A 102 -20.85 4.77 -8.94
C GLY A 102 -19.47 4.49 -9.53
N VAL A 103 -18.52 5.44 -9.44
CA VAL A 103 -17.15 5.30 -9.94
C VAL A 103 -16.18 4.76 -8.86
N LEU A 104 -16.60 4.74 -7.59
CA LEU A 104 -15.72 4.36 -6.47
C LEU A 104 -15.18 2.93 -6.59
N ASP A 105 -16.02 1.95 -6.91
CA ASP A 105 -15.56 0.55 -7.07
C ASP A 105 -14.63 0.39 -8.27
N ALA A 106 -14.92 1.08 -9.37
CA ALA A 106 -14.05 1.11 -10.54
C ALA A 106 -12.70 1.76 -10.20
N ALA A 107 -12.71 2.89 -9.47
CA ALA A 107 -11.52 3.59 -9.02
C ALA A 107 -10.68 2.75 -8.05
N LEU A 108 -11.31 2.02 -7.12
CA LEU A 108 -10.63 1.11 -6.20
C LEU A 108 -10.02 -0.09 -6.94
N ARG A 109 -10.73 -0.66 -7.93
CA ARG A 109 -10.20 -1.73 -8.80
C ARG A 109 -9.00 -1.26 -9.60
N VAL A 110 -9.10 -0.09 -10.23
CA VAL A 110 -8.00 0.52 -10.98
C VAL A 110 -6.80 0.76 -10.08
N ARG A 111 -6.99 1.41 -8.92
CA ARG A 111 -5.89 1.66 -7.96
C ARG A 111 -5.19 0.40 -7.51
N ALA A 112 -5.94 -0.66 -7.25
CA ALA A 112 -5.33 -1.92 -6.88
C ALA A 112 -4.59 -2.60 -8.05
N GLY A 113 -5.12 -2.50 -9.27
CA GLY A 113 -4.41 -2.90 -10.49
C GLY A 113 -3.06 -2.18 -10.60
N LEU A 114 -3.06 -0.86 -10.40
CA LEU A 114 -1.86 -0.02 -10.48
C LEU A 114 -0.87 -0.28 -9.35
N ASN A 115 -1.35 -0.54 -8.13
CA ASN A 115 -0.50 -0.99 -7.02
C ASN A 115 0.16 -2.34 -7.34
N GLY A 116 -0.58 -3.25 -7.99
CA GLY A 116 -0.01 -4.51 -8.42
C GLY A 116 1.04 -4.32 -9.50
N LEU A 117 0.73 -3.54 -10.53
CA LEU A 117 1.68 -3.23 -11.59
C LEU A 117 2.97 -2.61 -11.05
N ALA A 118 2.86 -1.67 -10.11
CA ALA A 118 4.00 -1.07 -9.44
C ALA A 118 4.91 -2.12 -8.76
N TRP A 119 4.33 -3.04 -7.99
CA TRP A 119 5.11 -4.13 -7.39
C TRP A 119 5.69 -5.10 -8.41
N GLY A 120 4.94 -5.40 -9.48
CA GLY A 120 5.43 -6.26 -10.55
C GLY A 120 6.66 -5.66 -11.24
N VAL A 121 6.63 -4.35 -11.51
CA VAL A 121 7.77 -3.61 -12.07
C VAL A 121 8.94 -3.59 -11.10
N ILE A 122 8.72 -3.30 -9.82
CA ILE A 122 9.78 -3.33 -8.80
C ILE A 122 10.48 -4.70 -8.78
N VAL A 123 9.73 -5.80 -8.81
CA VAL A 123 10.30 -7.15 -8.82
C VAL A 123 11.02 -7.46 -10.12
N MET A 124 10.45 -7.08 -11.28
CA MET A 124 11.13 -7.23 -12.58
C MET A 124 12.47 -6.50 -12.61
N LEU A 125 12.49 -5.25 -12.14
CA LEU A 125 13.72 -4.46 -12.03
C LEU A 125 14.73 -5.11 -11.09
N ALA A 126 14.27 -5.63 -9.94
CA ALA A 126 15.15 -6.30 -8.98
C ALA A 126 15.80 -7.54 -9.59
N VAL A 127 15.04 -8.36 -10.32
CA VAL A 127 15.55 -9.52 -11.06
C VAL A 127 16.52 -9.09 -12.17
N GLN A 128 16.22 -8.00 -12.88
CA GLN A 128 17.10 -7.46 -13.92
C GLN A 128 18.48 -7.06 -13.36
N PHE A 129 18.52 -6.31 -12.26
CA PHE A 129 19.78 -5.89 -11.62
C PHE A 129 20.54 -7.05 -10.96
N THR A 130 19.89 -8.20 -10.75
CA THR A 130 20.49 -9.42 -10.19
C THR A 130 20.58 -10.54 -11.23
N GLY A 131 20.57 -10.19 -12.52
CA GLY A 131 20.36 -11.12 -13.62
C GLY A 131 21.34 -12.30 -13.65
N ASP A 132 22.58 -12.06 -13.25
CA ASP A 132 23.63 -13.10 -13.19
C ASP A 132 23.27 -14.28 -12.29
N ALA A 133 22.48 -14.05 -11.23
CA ALA A 133 22.02 -15.09 -10.32
C ALA A 133 21.05 -16.09 -11.00
N PHE A 134 20.45 -15.71 -12.13
CA PHE A 134 19.44 -16.50 -12.82
C PHE A 134 19.94 -17.11 -14.14
N ASN A 135 21.24 -16.97 -14.46
CA ASN A 135 21.83 -17.50 -15.70
C ASN A 135 21.71 -19.03 -15.84
N ALA A 136 21.60 -19.77 -14.73
CA ALA A 136 21.42 -21.22 -14.73
C ALA A 136 19.97 -21.68 -15.06
N ILE A 137 19.00 -20.76 -15.05
CA ILE A 137 17.59 -21.08 -15.29
C ILE A 137 17.28 -20.91 -16.80
N PRO A 138 16.59 -21.86 -17.44
CA PRO A 138 16.17 -21.71 -18.84
C PRO A 138 15.35 -20.43 -19.05
N GLY A 139 15.77 -19.58 -20.00
CA GLY A 139 15.18 -18.27 -20.23
C GLY A 139 15.74 -17.14 -19.34
N GLY A 140 16.72 -17.46 -18.49
CA GLY A 140 17.50 -16.51 -17.72
C GLY A 140 16.65 -15.61 -16.80
N HIS A 141 17.20 -14.43 -16.52
CA HIS A 141 16.55 -13.42 -15.68
C HIS A 141 15.30 -12.80 -16.33
N GLU A 142 15.17 -12.83 -17.66
CA GLU A 142 14.00 -12.29 -18.36
C GLU A 142 12.72 -13.07 -18.04
N VAL A 143 12.76 -14.40 -18.21
CA VAL A 143 11.61 -15.27 -17.92
C VAL A 143 11.31 -15.27 -16.42
N VAL A 144 12.35 -15.32 -15.57
CA VAL A 144 12.18 -15.27 -14.12
C VAL A 144 11.55 -13.93 -13.69
N GLY A 145 12.03 -12.81 -14.23
CA GLY A 145 11.50 -11.48 -13.96
C GLY A 145 10.05 -11.36 -14.39
N LEU A 146 9.70 -11.87 -15.58
CA LEU A 146 8.32 -11.88 -16.07
C LEU A 146 7.39 -12.69 -15.15
N VAL A 147 7.80 -13.90 -14.76
CA VAL A 147 7.00 -14.78 -13.91
C VAL A 147 6.83 -14.21 -12.51
N LEU A 148 7.94 -13.83 -11.85
CA LEU A 148 7.91 -13.29 -10.49
C LEU A 148 7.22 -11.92 -10.42
N GLY A 149 7.49 -11.05 -11.40
CA GLY A 149 6.84 -9.75 -11.52
C GLY A 149 5.33 -9.87 -11.72
N SER A 150 4.90 -10.74 -12.64
CA SER A 150 3.47 -10.98 -12.89
C SER A 150 2.77 -11.59 -11.68
N ALA A 151 3.40 -12.58 -11.03
CA ALA A 151 2.89 -13.18 -9.81
C ALA A 151 2.73 -12.14 -8.69
N MET A 152 3.77 -11.32 -8.47
CA MET A 152 3.74 -10.25 -7.48
C MET A 152 2.65 -9.23 -7.79
N ALA A 153 2.48 -8.84 -9.06
CA ALA A 153 1.45 -7.91 -9.47
C ALA A 153 0.05 -8.44 -9.15
N VAL A 154 -0.24 -9.70 -9.49
CA VAL A 154 -1.54 -10.33 -9.20
C VAL A 154 -1.80 -10.40 -7.69
N VAL A 155 -0.83 -10.90 -6.92
CA VAL A 155 -0.97 -11.08 -5.46
C VAL A 155 -1.18 -9.75 -4.76
N THR A 156 -0.38 -8.74 -5.10
CA THR A 156 -0.45 -7.42 -4.45
C THR A 156 -1.66 -6.63 -4.93
N SER A 157 -2.10 -6.73 -6.19
CA SER A 157 -3.40 -6.19 -6.63
C SER A 157 -4.56 -6.78 -5.86
N HIS A 158 -4.55 -8.09 -5.66
CA HIS A 158 -5.63 -8.77 -4.96
C HIS A 158 -5.67 -8.38 -3.47
N THR A 159 -4.49 -8.32 -2.84
CA THR A 159 -4.33 -7.88 -1.46
C THR A 159 -4.76 -6.43 -1.29
N HIS A 160 -4.31 -5.55 -2.20
CA HIS A 160 -4.64 -4.13 -2.16
C HIS A 160 -6.15 -3.89 -2.32
N ARG A 161 -6.82 -4.55 -3.27
CA ARG A 161 -8.30 -4.44 -3.42
C ARG A 161 -9.03 -4.69 -2.11
N ARG A 162 -8.54 -5.64 -1.31
CA ARG A 162 -9.18 -6.08 -0.07
C ARG A 162 -8.76 -5.28 1.16
N SER A 163 -7.68 -4.51 1.07
CA SER A 163 -7.08 -3.86 2.24
C SER A 163 -6.83 -2.37 2.05
N VAL A 164 -7.19 -1.81 0.89
CA VAL A 164 -7.06 -0.38 0.59
C VAL A 164 -7.78 0.52 1.59
N ALA A 165 -8.88 0.07 2.21
CA ALA A 165 -9.57 0.82 3.26
C ALA A 165 -8.75 0.94 4.57
N ASN A 166 -7.72 0.12 4.76
CA ASN A 166 -6.93 0.08 5.98
C ASN A 166 -5.66 0.93 5.88
N ASP A 167 -5.61 2.00 6.68
CA ASP A 167 -4.49 2.95 6.75
C ASP A 167 -3.17 2.28 7.16
N THR A 168 -3.22 1.29 8.06
CA THR A 168 -2.05 0.54 8.50
C THR A 168 -1.48 -0.24 7.33
N TYR A 169 -2.32 -1.01 6.62
CA TYR A 169 -1.90 -1.72 5.41
C TYR A 169 -1.29 -0.78 4.37
N ARG A 170 -1.97 0.33 4.04
CA ARG A 170 -1.45 1.29 3.05
C ARG A 170 -0.10 1.85 3.45
N THR A 171 0.09 2.16 4.73
CA THR A 171 1.37 2.71 5.23
C THR A 171 2.48 1.66 5.18
N PHE A 172 2.23 0.41 5.59
CA PHE A 172 3.23 -0.66 5.49
C PHE A 172 3.58 -1.02 4.04
N ASN A 173 2.60 -1.06 3.15
CA ASN A 173 2.85 -1.27 1.74
C ASN A 173 3.75 -0.16 1.17
N LEU A 174 3.55 1.10 1.57
CA LEU A 174 4.43 2.20 1.18
C LEU A 174 5.84 2.04 1.76
N MET A 175 6.01 1.63 3.02
CA MET A 175 7.35 1.40 3.59
C MET A 175 8.08 0.26 2.88
N ALA A 176 7.37 -0.83 2.56
CA ALA A 176 7.93 -1.94 1.79
C ALA A 176 8.38 -1.48 0.39
N MET A 177 7.54 -0.70 -0.30
CA MET A 177 7.88 -0.13 -1.61
C MET A 177 9.03 0.87 -1.51
N LEU A 178 9.11 1.66 -0.44
CA LEU A 178 10.20 2.62 -0.20
C LEU A 178 11.53 1.90 -0.09
N LEU A 179 11.61 0.87 0.76
CA LEU A 179 12.81 0.05 0.87
C LEU A 179 13.19 -0.56 -0.49
N ALA A 180 12.25 -1.23 -1.16
CA ALA A 180 12.52 -1.87 -2.44
C ALA A 180 12.99 -0.85 -3.50
N SER A 181 12.37 0.32 -3.57
CA SER A 181 12.72 1.36 -4.54
C SER A 181 14.07 2.02 -4.21
N GLY A 182 14.38 2.22 -2.93
CA GLY A 182 15.69 2.72 -2.49
C GLY A 182 16.82 1.74 -2.79
N SER A 183 16.57 0.44 -2.59
CA SER A 183 17.49 -0.63 -3.01
C SER A 183 17.69 -0.64 -4.53
N LEU A 184 16.63 -0.55 -5.33
CA LEU A 184 16.73 -0.47 -6.79
C LEU A 184 17.50 0.76 -7.26
N ALA A 185 17.23 1.92 -6.66
CA ALA A 185 17.95 3.15 -6.97
C ALA A 185 19.44 2.98 -6.67
N SER A 186 19.79 2.43 -5.50
CA SER A 186 21.17 2.12 -5.13
C SER A 186 21.81 1.16 -6.13
N MET A 187 21.21 -0.01 -6.40
CA MET A 187 21.69 -0.98 -7.40
C MET A 187 21.97 -0.36 -8.77
N SER A 188 21.12 0.58 -9.20
CA SER A 188 21.26 1.25 -10.49
C SER A 188 22.32 2.35 -10.53
N LEU A 189 22.68 2.89 -9.37
CA LEU A 189 23.68 3.95 -9.21
C LEU A 189 25.05 3.38 -8.85
N THR A 190 25.10 2.22 -8.19
CA THR A 190 26.33 1.49 -7.92
C THR A 190 26.94 1.00 -9.24
N PRO A 191 28.19 1.35 -9.57
CA PRO A 191 28.88 0.83 -10.75
C PRO A 191 28.89 -0.70 -10.79
N THR A 192 29.11 -1.30 -11.97
CA THR A 192 29.15 -2.75 -12.26
C THR A 192 30.23 -3.52 -11.49
N GLY A 193 30.10 -3.56 -10.16
CA GLY A 193 30.96 -4.29 -9.24
C GLY A 193 30.26 -5.55 -8.73
N HIS A 194 31.04 -6.46 -8.15
CA HIS A 194 30.61 -7.73 -7.56
C HIS A 194 29.80 -7.55 -6.25
N TRP A 195 29.11 -6.41 -6.04
CA TRP A 195 28.34 -6.13 -4.83
C TRP A 195 27.31 -7.23 -4.53
N TRP A 196 26.70 -7.77 -5.59
CA TRP A 196 25.73 -8.85 -5.48
C TRP A 196 26.35 -10.16 -4.99
N ALA A 197 27.65 -10.37 -5.20
CA ALA A 197 28.36 -11.59 -4.82
C ALA A 197 28.75 -11.64 -3.33
N HIS A 198 28.75 -10.49 -2.64
CA HIS A 198 29.21 -10.40 -1.24
C HIS A 198 28.04 -10.30 -0.25
N ASN A 199 27.37 -9.16 -0.17
CA ASN A 199 26.30 -8.90 0.81
C ASN A 199 25.38 -7.80 0.28
N PHE A 200 24.07 -7.91 0.51
CA PHE A 200 23.06 -6.91 0.13
C PHE A 200 23.34 -5.55 0.79
N SER A 201 23.83 -5.57 2.03
CA SER A 201 24.23 -4.36 2.75
C SER A 201 25.42 -3.61 2.15
N THR A 202 26.18 -4.18 1.20
CA THR A 202 27.23 -3.46 0.48
C THR A 202 26.69 -2.32 -0.40
N LEU A 203 25.40 -2.35 -0.74
CA LEU A 203 24.71 -1.23 -1.37
C LEU A 203 24.77 0.06 -0.52
N GLY A 204 25.07 -0.06 0.78
CA GLY A 204 25.17 1.05 1.71
C GLY A 204 26.58 1.51 2.07
N THR A 205 27.65 1.00 1.44
CA THR A 205 29.04 1.27 1.87
C THR A 205 29.75 2.39 1.10
N SER A 206 29.19 2.88 0.01
CA SER A 206 29.79 4.00 -0.73
C SER A 206 29.51 5.35 -0.06
N ASP A 207 30.38 6.34 -0.27
CA ASP A 207 30.15 7.72 0.20
C ASP A 207 29.41 8.56 -0.85
N ASP A 208 28.37 7.99 -1.47
CA ASP A 208 27.67 8.59 -2.60
C ASP A 208 26.14 8.48 -2.53
N VAL A 209 25.48 8.94 -3.60
CA VAL A 209 24.02 8.91 -3.71
C VAL A 209 23.48 7.47 -3.70
N ALA A 210 24.24 6.47 -4.17
CA ALA A 210 23.79 5.09 -4.17
C ALA A 210 23.62 4.56 -2.74
N ALA A 211 24.60 4.79 -1.87
CA ALA A 211 24.49 4.42 -0.46
C ALA A 211 23.40 5.20 0.27
N MET A 212 23.26 6.50 0.00
CA MET A 212 22.17 7.29 0.58
C MET A 212 20.79 6.73 0.20
N CYS A 213 20.60 6.28 -1.04
CA CYS A 213 19.35 5.66 -1.48
C CYS A 213 19.03 4.37 -0.69
N PHE A 214 20.02 3.49 -0.49
CA PHE A 214 19.84 2.25 0.25
C PHE A 214 19.65 2.50 1.75
N ASN A 215 20.64 3.12 2.39
CA ASN A 215 20.67 3.37 3.84
C ASN A 215 19.47 4.22 4.29
N GLY A 216 19.18 5.30 3.57
CA GLY A 216 18.03 6.16 3.87
C GLY A 216 16.70 5.41 3.79
N ALA A 217 16.52 4.56 2.79
CA ALA A 217 15.30 3.76 2.65
C ALA A 217 15.16 2.70 3.76
N VAL A 218 16.27 2.07 4.16
CA VAL A 218 16.32 1.13 5.30
C VAL A 218 15.98 1.84 6.61
N VAL A 219 16.58 3.01 6.88
CA VAL A 219 16.32 3.82 8.08
C VAL A 219 14.85 4.23 8.18
N LEU A 220 14.30 4.82 7.11
CA LEU A 220 12.92 5.31 7.10
C LEU A 220 11.92 4.16 7.22
N SER A 221 12.16 3.04 6.53
CA SER A 221 11.25 1.89 6.56
C SER A 221 11.31 1.16 7.91
N GLY A 222 12.50 0.98 8.48
CA GLY A 222 12.73 0.42 9.81
C GLY A 222 12.11 1.27 10.91
N GLY A 223 12.36 2.57 10.90
CA GLY A 223 11.72 3.53 11.80
C GLY A 223 10.19 3.51 11.69
N GLY A 224 9.66 3.41 10.46
CA GLY A 224 8.24 3.23 10.19
C GLY A 224 7.65 1.98 10.85
N ILE A 225 8.32 0.81 10.71
CA ILE A 225 7.92 -0.44 11.37
C ILE A 225 7.90 -0.25 12.89
N ALA A 226 8.97 0.32 13.46
CA ALA A 226 9.11 0.49 14.90
C ALA A 226 8.01 1.36 15.51
N LEU A 227 7.75 2.52 14.89
CA LEU A 227 6.72 3.45 15.34
C LEU A 227 5.30 2.88 15.20
N MET A 228 5.10 1.99 14.23
CA MET A 228 3.79 1.41 13.94
C MET A 228 3.53 0.06 14.64
N SER A 229 4.43 -0.45 15.47
CA SER A 229 4.23 -1.74 16.17
C SER A 229 2.93 -1.81 16.97
N GLY A 230 2.55 -0.69 17.61
CA GLY A 230 1.27 -0.55 18.30
C GLY A 230 0.05 -0.57 17.37
N ALA A 231 0.18 -0.02 16.15
CA ALA A 231 -0.88 -0.07 15.14
C ALA A 231 -1.03 -1.48 14.55
N LEU A 232 0.08 -2.13 14.20
CA LEU A 232 0.13 -3.51 13.66
C LEU A 232 -0.56 -4.52 14.57
N THR A 233 -0.39 -4.37 15.89
CA THR A 233 -0.94 -5.30 16.88
C THR A 233 -2.31 -4.87 17.40
N ARG A 234 -2.86 -3.74 16.95
CA ARG A 234 -4.12 -3.21 17.49
C ARG A 234 -5.29 -4.12 17.21
N ALA A 235 -5.38 -4.69 16.01
CA ALA A 235 -6.48 -5.59 15.66
C ALA A 235 -6.53 -6.84 16.55
N LEU A 236 -5.39 -7.25 17.11
CA LEU A 236 -5.25 -8.41 17.98
C LEU A 236 -5.82 -8.20 19.39
N THR A 237 -6.15 -6.97 19.79
CA THR A 237 -6.81 -6.71 21.09
C THR A 237 -8.26 -7.18 21.12
N ALA A 238 -8.86 -7.46 19.96
CA ALA A 238 -10.22 -7.97 19.88
C ALA A 238 -10.37 -9.32 20.59
N SER A 239 -11.39 -9.44 21.44
CA SER A 239 -11.65 -10.59 22.32
C SER A 239 -11.67 -11.94 21.61
N ARG A 240 -12.11 -11.97 20.35
CA ARG A 240 -12.17 -13.17 19.51
C ARG A 240 -10.85 -13.90 19.31
N PHE A 241 -9.73 -13.18 19.31
CA PHE A 241 -8.41 -13.78 19.09
C PHE A 241 -7.90 -14.42 20.39
N ALA A 242 -8.50 -14.07 21.53
CA ALA A 242 -8.13 -14.56 22.86
C ALA A 242 -6.62 -14.45 23.11
N VAL A 243 -6.03 -13.32 22.68
CA VAL A 243 -4.61 -13.01 22.82
C VAL A 243 -4.32 -12.71 24.29
N ARG A 244 -3.30 -13.36 24.84
CA ARG A 244 -2.85 -13.07 26.21
C ARG A 244 -2.19 -11.69 26.23
N ARG A 245 -2.39 -10.91 27.31
CA ARG A 245 -1.73 -9.59 27.46
C ARG A 245 -0.22 -9.66 27.24
N GLN A 246 0.43 -10.69 27.80
CA GLN A 246 1.86 -10.95 27.61
C GLN A 246 2.24 -11.23 26.15
N GLY A 247 1.43 -12.01 25.43
CA GLY A 247 1.65 -12.28 24.00
C GLY A 247 1.53 -11.02 23.15
N LEU A 248 0.55 -10.15 23.43
CA LEU A 248 0.39 -8.88 22.74
C LEU A 248 1.60 -7.95 22.97
N VAL A 249 2.08 -7.86 24.21
CA VAL A 249 3.28 -7.08 24.55
C VAL A 249 4.51 -7.66 23.86
N GLY A 250 4.68 -8.99 23.90
CA GLY A 250 5.77 -9.68 23.21
C GLY A 250 5.79 -9.38 21.72
N MET A 251 4.65 -9.50 21.02
CA MET A 251 4.55 -9.16 19.60
C MET A 251 4.91 -7.69 19.33
N ARG A 252 4.44 -6.75 20.16
CA ARG A 252 4.77 -5.32 20.01
C ARG A 252 6.26 -5.09 20.16
N VAL A 253 6.88 -5.66 21.19
CA VAL A 253 8.32 -5.53 21.43
C VAL A 253 9.11 -6.14 20.28
N LEU A 254 8.79 -7.35 19.85
CA LEU A 254 9.48 -8.00 18.72
C LEU A 254 9.36 -7.21 17.43
N ILE A 255 8.17 -6.70 17.09
CA ILE A 255 7.97 -5.85 15.91
C ILE A 255 8.77 -4.54 16.04
N SER A 256 8.76 -3.90 17.22
CA SER A 256 9.56 -2.71 17.47
C SER A 256 11.06 -3.00 17.32
N LEU A 257 11.53 -4.13 17.84
CA LEU A 257 12.92 -4.56 17.75
C LEU A 257 13.34 -4.80 16.31
N ILE A 258 12.50 -5.44 15.48
CA ILE A 258 12.74 -5.58 14.04
C ILE A 258 12.94 -4.19 13.42
N GLY A 259 12.00 -3.26 13.63
CA GLY A 259 12.08 -1.92 13.04
C GLY A 259 13.32 -1.12 13.49
N VAL A 260 13.63 -1.13 14.79
CA VAL A 260 14.83 -0.46 15.33
C VAL A 260 16.12 -1.11 14.81
N SER A 261 16.14 -2.42 14.70
CA SER A 261 17.30 -3.15 14.17
C SER A 261 17.52 -2.84 12.70
N LEU A 262 16.46 -2.83 11.88
CA LEU A 262 16.58 -2.40 10.48
C LEU A 262 17.05 -0.95 10.38
N MET A 263 16.54 -0.05 11.23
CA MET A 263 17.04 1.31 11.29
C MET A 263 18.54 1.37 11.64
N GLY A 264 18.99 0.52 12.58
CA GLY A 264 20.41 0.37 12.93
C GLY A 264 21.27 -0.10 11.76
N VAL A 265 20.80 -1.09 10.98
CA VAL A 265 21.47 -1.57 9.75
C VAL A 265 21.73 -0.44 8.76
N GLY A 266 20.75 0.46 8.56
CA GLY A 266 20.92 1.59 7.65
C GLY A 266 21.73 2.77 8.24
N LEU A 267 21.82 2.90 9.57
CA LEU A 267 22.62 3.93 10.24
C LEU A 267 24.10 3.54 10.40
N VAL A 268 24.38 2.24 10.40
CA VAL A 268 25.72 1.69 10.58
C VAL A 268 26.08 0.90 9.33
N PRO A 269 26.66 1.54 8.29
CA PRO A 269 27.19 0.83 7.13
C PRO A 269 28.17 -0.28 7.53
N ILE A 270 28.16 -1.37 6.76
CA ILE A 270 28.87 -2.61 7.11
C ILE A 270 30.40 -2.47 7.10
N ASP A 271 30.94 -1.52 6.34
CA ASP A 271 32.36 -1.18 6.24
C ASP A 271 32.88 -0.35 7.42
N GLY A 272 31.99 0.29 8.18
CA GLY A 272 32.35 1.09 9.36
C GLY A 272 32.51 0.25 10.63
N ALA A 273 31.41 -0.36 11.10
CA ALA A 273 31.40 -1.16 12.33
C ALA A 273 30.69 -2.49 12.09
N THR A 274 31.34 -3.39 11.35
CA THR A 274 30.77 -4.68 10.89
C THR A 274 30.12 -5.48 12.04
N GLY A 275 30.80 -5.63 13.18
CA GLY A 275 30.23 -6.38 14.31
C GLY A 275 28.95 -5.76 14.89
N LEU A 276 28.82 -4.43 14.85
CA LEU A 276 27.61 -3.73 15.28
C LEU A 276 26.50 -3.84 14.22
N HIS A 277 26.85 -3.72 12.93
CA HIS A 277 25.93 -3.96 11.81
C HIS A 277 25.34 -5.36 11.87
N ASP A 278 26.18 -6.38 12.01
CA ASP A 278 25.79 -7.79 12.10
C ASP A 278 24.93 -8.07 13.33
N SER A 279 25.20 -7.38 14.44
CA SER A 279 24.38 -7.47 15.65
C SER A 279 22.96 -6.93 15.40
N PHE A 280 22.82 -5.81 14.67
CA PHE A 280 21.50 -5.30 14.27
C PHE A 280 20.81 -6.26 13.30
N ALA A 281 21.48 -6.71 12.25
CA ALA A 281 20.92 -7.65 11.27
C ALA A 281 20.46 -8.96 11.94
N SER A 282 21.30 -9.52 12.81
CA SER A 282 20.99 -10.74 13.58
C SER A 282 19.83 -10.54 14.55
N THR A 283 19.75 -9.38 15.21
CA THR A 283 18.63 -9.05 16.12
C THR A 283 17.31 -8.93 15.35
N ALA A 284 17.33 -8.35 14.15
CA ALA A 284 16.15 -8.30 13.28
C ALA A 284 15.68 -9.71 12.89
N GLY A 285 16.60 -10.55 12.43
CA GLY A 285 16.32 -11.94 12.04
C GLY A 285 15.81 -12.79 13.21
N ALA A 286 16.47 -12.71 14.37
CA ALA A 286 16.08 -13.43 15.57
C ALA A 286 14.70 -12.97 16.09
N SER A 287 14.44 -11.65 16.09
CA SER A 287 13.14 -11.10 16.49
C SER A 287 12.03 -11.54 15.55
N PHE A 288 12.30 -11.58 14.24
CA PHE A 288 11.37 -12.09 13.25
C PHE A 288 11.09 -13.60 13.43
N GLY A 289 12.13 -14.41 13.58
CA GLY A 289 12.00 -15.83 13.87
C GLY A 289 11.17 -16.09 15.14
N ALA A 290 11.47 -15.39 16.22
CA ALA A 290 10.70 -15.47 17.47
C ALA A 290 9.24 -15.03 17.29
N LEU A 291 8.98 -14.04 16.45
CA LEU A 291 7.63 -13.55 16.16
C LEU A 291 6.80 -14.56 15.37
N VAL A 292 7.40 -15.19 14.35
CA VAL A 292 6.78 -16.22 13.49
C VAL A 292 6.51 -17.49 14.28
N VAL A 293 7.50 -17.98 15.02
CA VAL A 293 7.39 -19.17 15.90
C VAL A 293 6.40 -18.88 17.03
N GLY A 294 6.51 -17.70 17.62
CA GLY A 294 5.64 -17.19 18.69
C GLY A 294 4.17 -17.06 18.30
N ALA A 295 3.86 -16.86 17.01
CA ALA A 295 2.49 -16.62 16.53
C ALA A 295 1.49 -17.70 16.99
N ARG A 296 1.94 -18.95 17.13
CA ARG A 296 1.12 -20.08 17.60
C ARG A 296 0.79 -20.02 19.09
N TRP A 297 1.60 -19.35 19.91
CA TRP A 297 1.41 -19.29 21.36
C TRP A 297 0.89 -17.93 21.86
N PHE A 298 0.98 -16.87 21.06
CA PHE A 298 0.51 -15.54 21.45
C PHE A 298 -1.02 -15.46 21.58
N ALA A 299 -1.78 -16.26 20.82
CA ALA A 299 -3.24 -16.28 20.87
C ALA A 299 -3.82 -17.70 20.82
N ARG A 300 -4.90 -17.93 21.57
CA ARG A 300 -5.62 -19.21 21.54
C ARG A 300 -6.44 -19.43 20.26
N ARG A 301 -6.75 -18.36 19.53
CA ARG A 301 -7.61 -18.40 18.33
C ARG A 301 -7.04 -17.55 17.19
N MET A 302 -5.79 -17.80 16.80
CA MET A 302 -5.19 -17.15 15.62
C MET A 302 -5.86 -17.62 14.31
N PRO A 303 -5.92 -16.76 13.27
CA PRO A 303 -6.35 -17.19 11.93
C PRO A 303 -5.47 -18.32 11.40
N ARG A 304 -6.07 -19.41 10.92
CA ARG A 304 -5.32 -20.55 10.34
C ARG A 304 -4.40 -20.11 9.19
N THR A 305 -4.87 -19.19 8.34
CA THR A 305 -4.05 -18.63 7.25
C THR A 305 -2.77 -17.99 7.76
N LEU A 306 -2.82 -17.23 8.86
CA LEU A 306 -1.64 -16.58 9.41
C LEU A 306 -0.65 -17.61 9.97
N VAL A 307 -1.14 -18.67 10.61
CA VAL A 307 -0.29 -19.75 11.14
C VAL A 307 0.39 -20.52 10.01
N VAL A 308 -0.37 -20.96 9.00
CA VAL A 308 0.18 -21.71 7.86
C VAL A 308 1.20 -20.88 7.09
N VAL A 309 0.90 -19.60 6.83
CA VAL A 309 1.86 -18.70 6.16
C VAL A 309 3.11 -18.50 7.03
N SER A 310 2.95 -18.39 8.35
CA SER A 310 4.09 -18.31 9.28
C SER A 310 4.97 -19.56 9.19
N ASP A 311 4.38 -20.75 9.14
CA ASP A 311 5.12 -22.01 9.02
C ASP A 311 5.87 -22.12 7.69
N VAL A 312 5.21 -21.77 6.58
CA VAL A 312 5.84 -21.73 5.26
C VAL A 312 7.01 -20.76 5.24
N PHE A 313 6.84 -19.57 5.83
CA PHE A 313 7.89 -18.54 5.86
C PHE A 313 9.05 -18.98 6.73
N LEU A 314 8.78 -19.67 7.84
CA LEU A 314 9.82 -20.22 8.70
C LEU A 314 10.64 -21.29 7.98
N VAL A 315 9.97 -22.23 7.31
CA VAL A 315 10.64 -23.28 6.52
C VAL A 315 11.46 -22.65 5.40
N PHE A 316 10.90 -21.66 4.70
CA PHE A 316 11.60 -20.98 3.62
C PHE A 316 12.82 -20.20 4.13
N LEU A 317 12.69 -19.46 5.23
CA LEU A 317 13.81 -18.74 5.86
C LEU A 317 14.91 -19.70 6.35
N ALA A 318 14.52 -20.81 6.99
CA ALA A 318 15.46 -21.83 7.45
C ALA A 318 16.18 -22.50 6.27
N THR A 319 15.46 -22.79 5.18
CA THR A 319 16.05 -23.35 3.96
C THR A 319 17.05 -22.38 3.32
N ALA A 320 16.69 -21.10 3.22
CA ALA A 320 17.59 -20.06 2.72
C ALA A 320 18.85 -19.93 3.59
N TRP A 321 18.68 -19.99 4.92
CA TRP A 321 19.80 -19.96 5.87
C TRP A 321 20.72 -21.17 5.71
N VAL A 322 20.17 -22.39 5.60
CA VAL A 322 20.97 -23.62 5.36
C VAL A 322 21.70 -23.56 4.03
N ALA A 323 21.01 -23.14 2.95
CA ALA A 323 21.60 -22.99 1.63
C ALA A 323 22.79 -22.03 1.64
N TYR A 324 22.70 -20.95 2.40
CA TYR A 324 23.77 -19.97 2.59
C TYR A 324 24.89 -20.52 3.50
N ALA A 325 24.57 -20.81 4.76
CA ALA A 325 25.55 -21.01 5.81
C ALA A 325 26.22 -22.40 5.81
N LEU A 326 25.48 -23.44 5.39
CA LEU A 326 25.98 -24.82 5.45
C LEU A 326 26.42 -25.34 4.10
N LEU A 327 25.72 -24.97 3.03
CA LEU A 327 25.93 -25.54 1.69
C LEU A 327 26.68 -24.58 0.76
N SER A 328 26.82 -23.29 1.12
CA SER A 328 27.42 -22.25 0.28
C SER A 328 26.86 -22.19 -1.15
N LEU A 329 25.58 -22.57 -1.31
CA LEU A 329 24.88 -22.62 -2.60
C LEU A 329 24.39 -21.24 -3.05
N VAL A 330 24.18 -20.34 -2.09
CA VAL A 330 23.70 -18.98 -2.33
C VAL A 330 24.62 -18.00 -1.61
N ASN A 331 24.79 -16.80 -2.16
CA ASN A 331 25.52 -15.73 -1.51
C ASN A 331 24.69 -15.11 -0.36
N LEU A 332 25.36 -14.37 0.52
CA LEU A 332 24.70 -13.70 1.64
C LEU A 332 23.66 -12.68 1.16
N THR A 333 23.92 -12.00 0.03
CA THR A 333 22.98 -11.07 -0.60
C THR A 333 21.60 -11.69 -0.84
N LEU A 334 21.54 -12.89 -1.41
CA LEU A 334 20.28 -13.55 -1.71
C LEU A 334 19.53 -13.93 -0.42
N PHE A 335 20.26 -14.41 0.59
CA PHE A 335 19.70 -14.67 1.92
C PHE A 335 19.10 -13.40 2.53
N GLU A 336 19.83 -12.28 2.48
CA GLU A 336 19.38 -10.99 3.02
C GLU A 336 18.13 -10.49 2.29
N ILE A 337 18.12 -10.47 0.95
CA ILE A 337 16.95 -10.08 0.15
C ILE A 337 15.71 -10.90 0.54
N VAL A 338 15.88 -12.22 0.66
CA VAL A 338 14.81 -13.12 1.09
C VAL A 338 14.34 -12.76 2.49
N ALA A 339 15.25 -12.59 3.45
CA ALA A 339 14.91 -12.27 4.84
C ALA A 339 14.16 -10.94 4.95
N PHE A 340 14.66 -9.87 4.33
CA PHE A 340 14.01 -8.56 4.27
C PHE A 340 12.60 -8.67 3.66
N THR A 341 12.47 -9.38 2.54
CA THR A 341 11.17 -9.56 1.87
C THR A 341 10.18 -10.30 2.77
N LEU A 342 10.59 -11.40 3.40
CA LEU A 342 9.72 -12.18 4.29
C LEU A 342 9.22 -11.35 5.47
N VAL A 343 10.07 -10.51 6.06
CA VAL A 343 9.66 -9.61 7.16
C VAL A 343 8.50 -8.72 6.72
N PHE A 344 8.64 -8.00 5.61
CA PHE A 344 7.57 -7.10 5.13
C PHE A 344 6.31 -7.85 4.71
N VAL A 345 6.45 -8.95 3.97
CA VAL A 345 5.30 -9.75 3.53
C VAL A 345 4.57 -10.33 4.74
N TRP A 346 5.28 -10.76 5.78
CA TRP A 346 4.66 -11.28 7.00
C TRP A 346 3.92 -10.18 7.77
N LEU A 347 4.52 -8.99 7.94
CA LEU A 347 3.86 -7.86 8.60
C LEU A 347 2.60 -7.40 7.85
N ILE A 348 2.64 -7.39 6.52
CA ILE A 348 1.46 -7.13 5.68
C ILE A 348 0.41 -8.24 5.89
N THR A 349 0.84 -9.51 5.88
CA THR A 349 -0.05 -10.67 6.10
C THR A 349 -0.72 -10.59 7.47
N LEU A 350 0.00 -10.19 8.52
CA LEU A 350 -0.54 -9.96 9.85
C LEU A 350 -1.70 -8.95 9.80
N VAL A 351 -1.50 -7.80 9.15
CA VAL A 351 -2.54 -6.77 9.02
C VAL A 351 -3.74 -7.27 8.23
N VAL A 352 -3.49 -7.87 7.07
CA VAL A 352 -4.54 -8.32 6.15
C VAL A 352 -5.40 -9.42 6.79
N THR A 353 -4.77 -10.42 7.41
CA THR A 353 -5.49 -11.54 8.02
C THR A 353 -6.25 -11.15 9.29
N THR A 354 -5.70 -10.25 10.11
CA THR A 354 -6.38 -9.79 11.33
C THR A 354 -7.55 -8.86 11.05
N HIS A 355 -7.49 -8.06 9.97
CA HIS A 355 -8.60 -7.21 9.54
C HIS A 355 -9.72 -7.99 8.84
N ARG A 356 -9.41 -8.98 7.99
CA ARG A 356 -10.44 -9.82 7.35
C ARG A 356 -11.34 -10.51 8.35
N GLY A 357 -10.74 -11.03 9.43
CA GLY A 357 -11.54 -11.56 10.53
C GLY A 357 -12.53 -10.52 11.05
N ALA A 358 -12.15 -9.23 11.14
CA ALA A 358 -12.91 -8.13 11.78
C ALA A 358 -14.23 -7.93 11.07
N GLU A 359 -14.16 -7.80 9.75
CA GLU A 359 -15.34 -7.66 8.89
C GLU A 359 -16.23 -8.90 8.95
N GLN A 360 -15.66 -10.11 8.85
CA GLN A 360 -16.43 -11.35 8.92
C GLN A 360 -17.18 -11.50 10.26
N ALA A 361 -16.54 -11.16 11.37
CA ALA A 361 -17.17 -11.22 12.69
C ALA A 361 -18.27 -10.17 12.85
N ALA A 362 -18.09 -8.97 12.29
CA ALA A 362 -19.11 -7.92 12.30
C ALA A 362 -20.33 -8.30 11.46
N LEU A 363 -20.12 -8.87 10.26
CA LEU A 363 -21.19 -9.39 9.41
C LEU A 363 -21.95 -10.52 10.10
N ALA A 364 -21.24 -11.49 10.69
CA ALA A 364 -21.86 -12.59 11.43
C ALA A 364 -22.59 -12.14 12.71
N ALA A 365 -22.22 -10.99 13.29
CA ALA A 365 -22.96 -10.39 14.41
C ALA A 365 -24.20 -9.64 13.92
N ALA A 366 -24.14 -8.97 12.78
CA ALA A 366 -25.28 -8.30 12.15
C ALA A 366 -26.34 -9.32 11.70
N GLU A 367 -25.94 -10.45 11.11
CA GLU A 367 -26.84 -11.56 10.76
C GLU A 367 -27.52 -12.16 11.99
N ARG A 368 -26.78 -12.31 13.11
CA ARG A 368 -27.32 -12.82 14.37
C ARG A 368 -28.24 -11.81 15.09
N GLY A 369 -28.00 -10.50 14.90
CA GLY A 369 -28.85 -9.44 15.44
C GLY A 369 -30.10 -9.15 14.59
N ALA A 370 -30.17 -9.67 13.37
CA ALA A 370 -31.27 -9.46 12.43
C ALA A 370 -32.41 -10.50 12.51
N VAL A 371 -32.44 -11.37 13.54
CA VAL A 371 -33.56 -12.29 13.78
C VAL A 371 -34.41 -11.77 14.94
N PRO A 372 -35.64 -11.32 14.66
CA PRO A 372 -36.78 -12.22 14.82
C PRO A 372 -37.54 -12.46 13.51
N ALA A 373 -37.65 -13.74 13.14
CA ALA A 373 -38.67 -14.20 12.21
C ALA A 373 -40.03 -14.08 12.90
N GLY A 374 -40.79 -13.03 12.58
CA GLY A 374 -42.14 -12.88 13.14
C GLY A 374 -42.74 -11.49 13.10
N SER A 375 -42.69 -10.78 11.98
CA SER A 375 -43.71 -9.80 11.56
C SER A 375 -43.26 -9.11 10.28
N ARG A 376 -43.71 -9.60 9.12
CA ARG A 376 -43.70 -8.78 7.90
C ARG A 376 -44.75 -7.68 8.08
N VAL A 377 -44.35 -6.52 8.57
CA VAL A 377 -45.13 -5.29 8.39
C VAL A 377 -44.90 -4.84 6.94
N PRO A 378 -45.94 -4.62 6.13
CA PRO A 378 -45.76 -4.12 4.77
C PRO A 378 -45.12 -2.74 4.83
N ALA A 379 -44.06 -2.51 4.05
CA ALA A 379 -43.50 -1.17 3.90
C ALA A 379 -44.59 -0.20 3.36
N PRO A 380 -44.78 0.99 3.93
CA PRO A 380 -45.73 1.94 3.39
C PRO A 380 -45.27 2.43 2.01
N PRO A 381 -46.19 2.76 1.10
CA PRO A 381 -45.84 3.19 -0.24
C PRO A 381 -45.00 4.47 -0.20
N PHE A 382 -43.92 4.48 -1.00
CA PHE A 382 -43.11 5.67 -1.25
C PHE A 382 -44.00 6.79 -1.79
N THR A 383 -44.38 7.74 -0.94
CA THR A 383 -45.12 8.93 -1.34
C THR A 383 -44.15 10.09 -1.56
N LEU A 384 -44.48 10.98 -2.49
CA LEU A 384 -43.73 12.20 -2.82
C LEU A 384 -43.41 13.07 -1.59
N ALA A 385 -44.15 12.93 -0.50
CA ALA A 385 -43.87 13.57 0.78
C ALA A 385 -42.51 13.17 1.37
N THR A 386 -42.08 11.91 1.24
CA THR A 386 -40.79 11.42 1.76
C THR A 386 -39.61 11.99 0.97
N VAL A 387 -39.78 12.14 -0.35
CA VAL A 387 -38.79 12.79 -1.22
C VAL A 387 -38.69 14.29 -0.91
N ARG A 388 -39.83 14.95 -0.66
CA ARG A 388 -39.87 16.38 -0.31
C ARG A 388 -39.24 16.65 1.07
N ALA A 389 -39.45 15.77 2.04
CA ALA A 389 -38.79 15.85 3.35
C ALA A 389 -37.26 15.67 3.24
N PHE A 390 -36.79 14.80 2.35
CA PHE A 390 -35.36 14.61 2.10
C PHE A 390 -34.74 15.81 1.36
N ALA A 391 -35.45 16.39 0.38
CA ALA A 391 -35.01 17.58 -0.34
C ALA A 391 -34.96 18.83 0.55
N LEU A 392 -35.91 18.99 1.47
CA LEU A 392 -35.89 20.08 2.46
C LEU A 392 -34.73 19.91 3.46
N SER A 393 -34.43 18.66 3.86
CA SER A 393 -33.23 18.34 4.68
C SER A 393 -31.90 18.59 3.95
N ALA A 394 -31.88 18.56 2.61
CA ALA A 394 -30.69 18.89 1.82
C ALA A 394 -30.49 20.41 1.69
N ARG A 395 -31.59 21.19 1.65
CA ARG A 395 -31.57 22.65 1.56
C ARG A 395 -31.10 23.31 2.87
N ASP A 396 -31.49 22.77 4.02
CA ASP A 396 -31.02 23.22 5.34
C ASP A 396 -29.52 22.93 5.60
N ARG A 397 -28.92 22.03 4.80
CA ARG A 397 -27.51 21.66 4.90
C ARG A 397 -26.56 22.52 4.07
N GLY A 398 -27.03 23.67 3.55
CA GLY A 398 -26.18 24.66 2.86
C GLY A 398 -25.46 24.11 1.63
N ILE A 399 -25.94 23.00 1.05
CA ILE A 399 -25.45 22.48 -0.22
C ILE A 399 -26.10 23.35 -1.31
N SER A 400 -25.51 24.50 -1.58
CA SER A 400 -25.82 25.27 -2.78
C SER A 400 -25.33 24.46 -3.98
N THR A 401 -26.23 23.69 -4.57
CA THR A 401 -26.07 23.15 -5.92
C THR A 401 -25.95 24.32 -6.88
N VAL A 402 -24.71 24.67 -7.24
CA VAL A 402 -24.44 25.37 -8.50
C VAL A 402 -24.65 24.35 -9.60
N MET A 403 -25.88 24.30 -10.13
CA MET A 403 -26.18 23.59 -11.36
C MET A 403 -26.92 24.53 -12.32
N ALA A 404 -26.24 24.79 -13.43
CA ALA A 404 -26.78 25.16 -14.75
C ALA A 404 -27.60 26.46 -14.89
N ARG A 405 -26.92 27.54 -15.30
CA ARG A 405 -27.47 28.38 -16.38
C ARG A 405 -27.27 27.60 -17.70
N SER A 406 -28.35 27.02 -18.20
CA SER A 406 -28.41 26.59 -19.61
C SER A 406 -28.62 27.84 -20.48
N PRO A 407 -27.87 28.05 -21.56
CA PRO A 407 -28.31 28.98 -22.59
C PRO A 407 -29.50 28.36 -23.33
N ARG A 408 -30.61 29.10 -23.37
CA ARG A 408 -31.82 28.78 -24.12
C ARG A 408 -31.48 28.65 -25.60
N VAL A 409 -31.79 27.51 -26.20
CA VAL A 409 -32.04 27.42 -27.63
C VAL A 409 -33.51 27.80 -27.81
N GLU A 410 -33.74 28.99 -28.33
CA GLU A 410 -35.06 29.50 -28.66
C GLU A 410 -35.42 28.98 -30.05
N VAL A 411 -36.39 28.06 -30.11
CA VAL A 411 -36.96 27.54 -31.35
C VAL A 411 -38.11 28.47 -31.71
N GLU A 412 -37.90 29.32 -32.72
CA GLU A 412 -38.92 30.19 -33.30
C GLU A 412 -39.73 29.42 -34.37
N PRO A 413 -41.08 29.45 -34.37
CA PRO A 413 -41.91 28.77 -35.36
C PRO A 413 -42.10 29.63 -36.64
N PRO A 414 -42.59 29.03 -37.75
CA PRO A 414 -42.35 29.54 -39.10
C PRO A 414 -43.32 30.67 -39.50
N GLY A 415 -42.77 31.71 -40.13
CA GLY A 415 -43.51 32.79 -40.76
C GLY A 415 -42.86 33.22 -42.07
N LEU A 416 -43.54 32.94 -43.18
CA LEU A 416 -43.23 33.34 -44.55
C LEU A 416 -42.96 34.86 -44.68
N ASN A 417 -41.92 35.26 -45.43
CA ASN A 417 -42.08 35.86 -46.77
C ASN A 417 -40.79 36.44 -47.38
N LEU A 418 -40.58 36.05 -48.65
CA LEU A 418 -40.18 36.86 -49.82
C LEU A 418 -38.84 37.63 -49.86
N VAL A 419 -38.05 37.26 -50.88
CA VAL A 419 -37.41 38.15 -51.88
C VAL A 419 -36.22 38.98 -51.34
N SER A 420 -34.99 38.83 -51.81
CA SER A 420 -34.51 39.14 -53.16
C SER A 420 -33.01 38.85 -53.27
N LEU A 421 -32.58 38.49 -54.47
CA LEU A 421 -31.31 38.76 -55.17
C LEU A 421 -30.24 39.57 -54.40
N GLY A 422 -28.95 39.25 -54.45
CA GLY A 422 -28.18 38.47 -55.43
C GLY A 422 -26.70 38.85 -55.30
N ARG A 423 -25.84 38.18 -56.09
CA ARG A 423 -24.50 38.55 -56.59
C ARG A 423 -23.55 39.28 -55.62
N THR A 424 -22.35 38.79 -55.34
CA THR A 424 -21.28 38.31 -56.24
C THR A 424 -20.27 37.49 -55.47
#